data_AF-A0A3S4J112-F1
#
_entry.id   AF-A0A3S4J112-F1
#
_cell.length_a   1.000
_cell.length_b   1.000
_cell.length_c   1.000
_cell.angle_alpha   90.00
_cell.angle_beta   90.00
_cell.angle_gamma   90.00
#
_symmetry.space_group_name_H-M   'P 1'
#
loop_
_entity.id
_entity.type
_entity.pdbx_description
1 polymer ?
#
loop_
_entity_poly.entity_id
_entity_poly.type
_entity_poly.pdbx_seq_one_letter_code
_entity_poly.pdbx_strand_id
1 'polypeptide(L)'
;MLISQYNESISQLAGDTSETYITENGTGVKYIRTNDNGLEGQDAYATGNGATAVGYDAVASGAGSLALGQNSSSSIEGSIALGSGSTSNRAITTGIRETSATSDGVVIGYNTTDRKLLGALSLGTDGESYRQITNVADGSEAQDAVTVRQLQNAIGAVTTTPTKYYHANSTEEDSLAVGTDSLAMGAKTIVNADAGIGIGLNTLVMG
;
A
#
# COMPACT_ATOMS: atom_id res chain seq x y z
N MET A 1 27.04 44.28 20.91
CA MET A 1 26.49 43.24 21.80
C MET A 1 25.13 42.72 21.31
N LEU A 2 24.11 43.57 21.13
CA LEU A 2 22.78 43.15 20.63
C LEU A 2 22.81 42.44 19.27
N ILE A 3 23.50 42.97 18.26
CA ILE A 3 23.58 42.36 16.91
C ILE A 3 24.20 40.95 16.95
N SER A 4 25.24 40.76 17.77
CA SER A 4 25.88 39.45 17.96
C SER A 4 24.90 38.44 18.56
N GLN A 5 24.11 38.87 19.55
CA GLN A 5 23.13 38.04 20.23
C GLN A 5 21.94 37.67 19.33
N TYR A 6 21.50 38.60 18.46
CA TYR A 6 20.47 38.32 17.46
C TYR A 6 20.96 37.35 16.39
N ASN A 7 22.18 37.52 15.88
CA ASN A 7 22.76 36.58 14.91
C ASN A 7 22.90 35.17 15.49
N GLU A 8 23.30 35.06 16.75
CA GLU A 8 23.39 33.77 17.45
C GLU A 8 22.01 33.12 17.61
N SER A 9 20.99 33.91 17.97
CA SER A 9 19.61 33.43 18.09
C SER A 9 19.03 32.97 16.74
N ILE A 10 19.29 33.74 15.67
CA ILE A 10 18.86 33.39 14.31
C ILE A 10 19.56 32.12 13.83
N SER A 11 20.87 31.99 14.05
CA SER A 11 21.62 30.80 13.67
C SER A 11 21.16 29.55 14.45
N GLN A 12 20.76 29.70 15.71
CA GLN A 12 20.17 28.60 16.47
C GLN A 12 18.85 28.09 15.86
N LEU A 13 18.04 28.99 15.27
CA LEU A 13 16.78 28.65 14.62
C LEU A 13 16.95 28.17 13.16
N ALA A 14 17.67 28.92 12.34
CA ALA A 14 17.82 28.69 10.90
C ALA A 14 18.94 27.67 10.56
N GLY A 15 19.89 27.47 11.47
CA GLY A 15 21.12 26.72 11.21
C GLY A 15 22.15 27.56 10.45
N ASP A 16 22.92 26.90 9.58
CA ASP A 16 23.84 27.58 8.66
C ASP A 16 23.05 28.30 7.57
N THR A 17 23.23 29.63 7.50
CA THR A 17 22.55 30.52 6.55
C THR A 17 23.51 31.09 5.50
N SER A 18 24.70 30.50 5.33
CA SER A 18 25.61 30.90 4.27
C SER A 18 25.00 30.59 2.89
N GLU A 19 25.31 31.42 1.89
CA GLU A 19 24.80 31.25 0.53
C GLU A 19 25.15 29.88 -0.05
N THR A 20 26.38 29.40 0.19
CA THR A 20 26.83 28.05 -0.19
C THR A 20 25.95 26.98 0.44
N TYR A 21 25.71 27.05 1.76
CA TYR A 21 24.92 26.04 2.46
C TYR A 21 23.47 26.01 2.00
N ILE A 22 22.85 27.18 1.80
CA ILE A 22 21.48 27.30 1.29
C ILE A 22 21.39 26.74 -0.14
N THR A 23 22.37 27.01 -1.00
CA THR A 23 22.38 26.49 -2.38
C THR A 23 22.46 24.95 -2.41
N GLU A 24 23.24 24.35 -1.51
CA GLU A 24 23.44 22.90 -1.44
C GLU A 24 22.30 22.18 -0.70
N ASN A 25 21.72 22.80 0.33
CA ASN A 25 20.83 22.14 1.30
C ASN A 25 19.41 22.73 1.36
N GLY A 26 19.13 23.78 0.59
CA GLY A 26 17.85 24.46 0.53
C GLY A 26 17.64 25.55 1.58
N THR A 27 16.54 26.27 1.43
CA THR A 27 16.07 27.30 2.37
C THR A 27 15.24 26.68 3.49
N GLY A 28 15.17 27.35 4.65
CA GLY A 28 14.28 26.95 5.74
C GLY A 28 14.87 27.15 7.13
N VAL A 29 14.41 26.34 8.08
CA VAL A 29 14.92 26.30 9.46
C VAL A 29 15.79 25.05 9.68
N LYS A 30 16.48 24.98 10.82
CA LYS A 30 17.52 23.97 11.08
C LYS A 30 17.14 22.52 10.75
N TYR A 31 15.89 22.14 10.95
CA TYR A 31 15.38 20.77 10.77
C TYR A 31 14.33 20.62 9.66
N ILE A 32 13.93 21.71 9.00
CA ILE A 32 12.93 21.69 7.92
C ILE A 32 13.47 22.59 6.83
N ARG A 33 13.97 21.97 5.76
CA ARG A 33 14.48 22.66 4.58
C ARG A 33 13.85 22.13 3.31
N THR A 34 13.69 23.02 2.35
CA THR A 34 13.26 22.70 0.99
C THR A 34 14.36 23.17 0.06
N ASN A 35 14.95 22.25 -0.70
CA ASN A 35 15.89 22.62 -1.75
C ASN A 35 15.10 22.96 -3.02
N ASP A 36 14.91 24.26 -3.24
CA ASP A 36 14.22 24.87 -4.37
C ASP A 36 15.21 25.48 -5.39
N ASN A 37 16.49 25.11 -5.31
CA ASN A 37 17.51 25.63 -6.23
C ASN A 37 17.16 25.29 -7.69
N GLY A 38 17.07 26.32 -8.53
CA GLY A 38 16.70 26.19 -9.94
C GLY A 38 15.19 26.02 -10.20
N LEU A 39 14.35 26.11 -9.17
CA LEU A 39 12.90 26.18 -9.30
C LEU A 39 12.42 27.64 -9.23
N GLU A 40 11.22 27.92 -9.76
CA GLU A 40 10.57 29.22 -9.55
C GLU A 40 10.13 29.37 -8.09
N GLY A 41 10.17 30.57 -7.52
CA GLY A 41 9.73 30.73 -6.12
C GLY A 41 8.26 30.36 -5.94
N GLN A 42 7.97 29.29 -5.18
CA GLN A 42 6.63 28.84 -4.82
C GLN A 42 6.55 28.57 -3.32
N ASP A 43 5.43 28.97 -2.71
CA ASP A 43 5.13 28.72 -1.31
C ASP A 43 4.38 27.40 -1.11
N ALA A 44 4.21 26.98 0.14
CA ALA A 44 3.25 25.96 0.52
C ALA A 44 1.89 26.61 0.84
N TYR A 45 0.79 25.96 0.44
CA TYR A 45 -0.57 26.49 0.51
C TYR A 45 -1.46 25.63 1.41
N ALA A 46 -1.52 25.95 2.71
CA ALA A 46 -2.47 25.36 3.66
C ALA A 46 -3.78 26.17 3.68
N THR A 47 -4.65 25.97 2.68
CA THR A 47 -5.88 26.77 2.50
C THR A 47 -7.10 26.18 3.21
N GLY A 48 -7.07 24.88 3.54
CA GLY A 48 -8.12 24.24 4.34
C GLY A 48 -8.08 24.69 5.80
N ASN A 49 -9.24 24.79 6.44
CA ASN A 49 -9.30 25.14 7.87
C ASN A 49 -8.52 24.11 8.70
N GLY A 50 -7.49 24.54 9.44
CA GLY A 50 -6.63 23.67 10.23
C GLY A 50 -5.71 22.74 9.41
N ALA A 51 -5.55 22.98 8.11
CA ALA A 51 -4.67 22.19 7.25
C ALA A 51 -3.19 22.49 7.50
N THR A 52 -2.31 21.60 7.04
CA THR A 52 -0.85 21.77 7.06
C THR A 52 -0.26 21.44 5.70
N ALA A 53 0.54 22.35 5.15
CA ALA A 53 1.28 22.15 3.91
C ALA A 53 2.77 22.40 4.16
N VAL A 54 3.62 21.45 3.79
CA VAL A 54 5.08 21.52 4.01
C VAL A 54 5.80 20.99 2.77
N GLY A 55 6.61 21.85 2.15
CA GLY A 55 7.38 21.56 0.93
C GLY A 55 7.02 22.51 -0.22
N TYR A 56 7.90 22.57 -1.21
CA TYR A 56 7.73 23.38 -2.42
C TYR A 56 6.39 23.08 -3.10
N ASP A 57 5.54 24.09 -3.30
CA ASP A 57 4.24 23.97 -3.99
C ASP A 57 3.33 22.86 -3.41
N ALA A 58 3.45 22.57 -2.11
CA ALA A 58 2.56 21.64 -1.42
C ALA A 58 1.20 22.32 -1.17
N VAL A 59 0.09 21.62 -1.42
CA VAL A 59 -1.27 22.17 -1.30
C VAL A 59 -2.14 21.30 -0.39
N ALA A 60 -2.55 21.85 0.75
CA ALA A 60 -3.50 21.21 1.67
C ALA A 60 -4.80 22.04 1.74
N SER A 61 -5.79 21.65 0.94
CA SER A 61 -7.07 22.38 0.79
C SER A 61 -8.25 21.73 1.52
N GLY A 62 -8.15 20.45 1.89
CA GLY A 62 -9.12 19.81 2.77
C GLY A 62 -9.02 20.32 4.21
N ALA A 63 -10.15 20.42 4.93
CA ALA A 63 -10.13 20.79 6.35
C ALA A 63 -9.33 19.76 7.15
N GLY A 64 -8.43 20.20 8.02
CA GLY A 64 -7.55 19.33 8.82
C GLY A 64 -6.64 18.40 8.01
N SER A 65 -6.42 18.67 6.71
CA SER A 65 -5.62 17.83 5.83
C SER A 65 -4.11 18.11 5.95
N LEU A 66 -3.30 17.16 5.51
CA LEU A 66 -1.83 17.27 5.44
C LEU A 66 -1.34 17.04 4.02
N ALA A 67 -0.52 17.95 3.50
CA ALA A 67 0.29 17.76 2.30
C ALA A 67 1.77 17.94 2.68
N LEU A 68 2.54 16.85 2.62
CA LEU A 68 3.97 16.84 2.98
C LEU A 68 4.81 16.32 1.82
N GLY A 69 5.57 17.22 1.20
CA GLY A 69 6.44 16.94 0.06
C GLY A 69 6.18 17.88 -1.11
N GLN A 70 7.18 18.03 -1.98
CA GLN A 70 7.10 18.89 -3.15
C GLN A 70 5.93 18.50 -4.07
N ASN A 71 5.09 19.45 -4.47
CA ASN A 71 3.89 19.25 -5.31
C ASN A 71 2.89 18.24 -4.72
N SER A 72 2.92 17.96 -3.41
CA SER A 72 1.92 17.09 -2.78
C SER A 72 0.59 17.83 -2.66
N SER A 73 -0.54 17.14 -2.82
CA SER A 73 -1.87 17.74 -2.81
C SER A 73 -2.86 16.91 -1.99
N SER A 74 -3.50 17.53 -0.99
CA SER A 74 -4.48 16.89 -0.12
C SER A 74 -5.77 17.72 -0.08
N SER A 75 -6.85 17.21 -0.68
CA SER A 75 -8.06 17.98 -0.97
C SER A 75 -9.31 17.50 -0.22
N ILE A 76 -9.21 16.43 0.57
CA ILE A 76 -10.32 15.87 1.34
C ILE A 76 -10.15 16.19 2.83
N GLU A 77 -11.27 16.35 3.55
CA GLU A 77 -11.23 16.54 4.99
C GLU A 77 -10.47 15.40 5.69
N GLY A 78 -9.47 15.77 6.49
CA GLY A 78 -8.62 14.83 7.23
C GLY A 78 -7.73 13.93 6.35
N SER A 79 -7.62 14.18 5.04
CA SER A 79 -6.74 13.38 4.18
C SER A 79 -5.27 13.73 4.33
N ILE A 80 -4.40 12.79 3.96
CA ILE A 80 -2.95 12.94 4.03
C ILE A 80 -2.35 12.60 2.67
N ALA A 81 -1.61 13.52 2.07
CA ALA A 81 -0.73 13.27 0.93
C ALA A 81 0.73 13.32 1.41
N LEU A 82 1.44 12.18 1.31
CA LEU A 82 2.79 12.04 1.85
C LEU A 82 3.78 11.64 0.75
N GLY A 83 4.79 12.47 0.55
CA GLY A 83 5.81 12.34 -0.48
C GLY A 83 5.58 13.28 -1.66
N SER A 84 6.66 13.54 -2.42
CA SER A 84 6.60 14.41 -3.60
C SER A 84 5.60 13.88 -4.64
N GLY A 85 4.77 14.78 -5.17
CA GLY A 85 3.73 14.47 -6.16
C GLY A 85 2.61 13.55 -5.67
N SER A 86 2.50 13.27 -4.38
CA SER A 86 1.39 12.48 -3.83
C SER A 86 0.09 13.27 -3.86
N THR A 87 -1.01 12.63 -4.28
CA THR A 87 -2.35 13.24 -4.34
C THR A 87 -3.33 12.45 -3.48
N SER A 88 -3.93 13.11 -2.49
CA SER A 88 -5.02 12.56 -1.69
C SER A 88 -6.31 13.33 -1.93
N ASN A 89 -7.10 12.80 -2.86
CA ASN A 89 -8.38 13.35 -3.32
C ASN A 89 -9.54 12.35 -3.16
N ARG A 90 -9.32 11.25 -2.44
CA ARG A 90 -10.29 10.17 -2.26
C ARG A 90 -10.99 10.27 -0.91
N ALA A 91 -12.28 10.57 -0.92
CA ALA A 91 -13.16 10.37 0.23
C ALA A 91 -13.38 8.87 0.47
N ILE A 92 -13.42 8.46 1.74
CA ILE A 92 -13.74 7.08 2.09
C ILE A 92 -15.24 6.97 2.36
N THR A 93 -15.95 6.25 1.50
CA THR A 93 -17.39 6.00 1.67
C THR A 93 -17.62 4.90 2.71
N THR A 94 -18.56 5.13 3.62
CA THR A 94 -19.06 4.10 4.55
C THR A 94 -19.92 3.10 3.79
N GLY A 95 -19.68 1.80 3.97
CA GLY A 95 -20.49 0.78 3.33
C GLY A 95 -20.17 -0.63 3.79
N ILE A 96 -21.06 -1.55 3.42
CA ILE A 96 -20.89 -2.98 3.60
C ILE A 96 -20.96 -3.63 2.21
N ARG A 97 -20.03 -4.53 1.95
CA ARG A 97 -20.08 -5.44 0.81
C ARG A 97 -19.83 -6.85 1.31
N GLU A 98 -20.72 -7.77 0.96
CA GLU A 98 -20.58 -9.18 1.32
C GLU A 98 -19.62 -9.90 0.39
N THR A 99 -18.90 -10.89 0.94
CA THR A 99 -18.10 -11.81 0.14
C THR A 99 -19.01 -12.72 -0.67
N SER A 100 -18.77 -12.83 -1.98
CA SER A 100 -19.57 -13.67 -2.86
C SER A 100 -18.75 -14.23 -4.02
N ALA A 101 -19.16 -15.40 -4.52
CA ALA A 101 -18.64 -15.97 -5.76
C ALA A 101 -19.59 -15.57 -6.91
N THR A 102 -19.02 -15.03 -7.98
CA THR A 102 -19.72 -14.61 -9.20
C THR A 102 -19.14 -15.34 -10.40
N SER A 103 -19.79 -15.24 -11.57
CA SER A 103 -19.24 -15.76 -12.83
C SER A 103 -17.88 -15.15 -13.17
N ASP A 104 -17.61 -13.94 -12.67
CA ASP A 104 -16.41 -13.15 -13.01
C ASP A 104 -15.32 -13.28 -11.93
N GLY A 105 -15.56 -14.08 -10.88
CA GLY A 105 -14.62 -14.37 -9.80
C GLY A 105 -15.17 -14.12 -8.40
N VAL A 106 -14.25 -14.02 -7.43
CA VAL A 106 -14.58 -13.80 -6.01
C VAL A 106 -14.58 -12.31 -5.69
N VAL A 107 -15.70 -11.81 -5.20
CA VAL A 107 -15.80 -10.47 -4.61
C VAL A 107 -15.35 -10.56 -3.16
N ILE A 108 -14.32 -9.80 -2.81
CA ILE A 108 -13.88 -9.65 -1.41
C ILE A 108 -14.74 -8.61 -0.71
N GLY A 109 -15.42 -9.04 0.35
CA GLY A 109 -16.26 -8.18 1.18
C GLY A 109 -15.46 -7.19 2.03
N TYR A 110 -16.15 -6.15 2.50
CA TYR A 110 -15.64 -5.20 3.49
C TYR A 110 -16.80 -4.64 4.33
N ASN A 111 -16.49 -4.17 5.53
CA ASN A 111 -17.40 -3.37 6.36
C ASN A 111 -16.63 -2.16 6.87
N THR A 112 -17.04 -0.97 6.46
CA THR A 112 -16.44 0.31 6.91
C THR A 112 -17.42 1.13 7.75
N THR A 113 -18.50 0.50 8.23
CA THR A 113 -19.54 1.14 9.07
C THR A 113 -19.29 1.00 10.56
N ASP A 114 -18.33 0.15 10.95
CA ASP A 114 -18.01 -0.18 12.34
C ASP A 114 -17.14 0.88 13.04
N ARG A 115 -16.53 1.80 12.26
CA ARG A 115 -15.60 2.82 12.74
C ARG A 115 -15.79 4.14 11.99
N LYS A 116 -15.36 5.25 12.60
CA LYS A 116 -15.28 6.56 11.94
C LYS A 116 -14.15 6.55 10.90
N LEU A 117 -14.43 7.03 9.70
CA LEU A 117 -13.46 7.17 8.63
C LEU A 117 -13.01 8.63 8.49
N LEU A 118 -11.75 8.83 8.11
CA LEU A 118 -11.18 10.12 7.71
C LEU A 118 -10.80 10.05 6.22
N GLY A 119 -10.37 11.18 5.64
CA GLY A 119 -9.78 11.17 4.30
C GLY A 119 -8.61 10.19 4.17
N ALA A 120 -8.37 9.68 2.97
CA ALA A 120 -7.36 8.65 2.75
C ALA A 120 -5.92 9.17 2.97
N LEU A 121 -5.03 8.28 3.40
CA LEU A 121 -3.59 8.44 3.21
C LEU A 121 -3.24 8.05 1.77
N SER A 122 -2.58 8.94 1.05
CA SER A 122 -2.01 8.68 -0.27
C SER A 122 -0.50 8.83 -0.23
N LEU A 123 0.18 7.84 -0.84
CA LEU A 123 1.63 7.77 -0.97
C LEU A 123 2.07 7.94 -2.43
N GLY A 124 1.19 8.41 -3.31
CA GLY A 124 1.46 8.56 -4.73
C GLY A 124 0.29 9.22 -5.44
N THR A 125 0.19 9.04 -6.74
CA THR A 125 -0.94 9.53 -7.54
C THR A 125 -1.59 8.36 -8.24
N ASP A 126 -2.90 8.21 -8.02
CA ASP A 126 -3.69 7.11 -8.58
C ASP A 126 -3.53 7.03 -10.11
N GLY A 127 -3.29 5.84 -10.63
CA GLY A 127 -3.00 5.62 -12.05
C GLY A 127 -1.59 6.01 -12.53
N GLU A 128 -0.83 6.81 -11.77
CA GLU A 128 0.43 7.41 -12.24
C GLU A 128 1.66 6.92 -11.47
N SER A 129 1.61 6.93 -10.13
CA SER A 129 2.77 6.61 -9.30
C SER A 129 2.37 5.98 -7.98
N TYR A 130 3.17 5.00 -7.55
CA TYR A 130 2.96 4.24 -6.32
C TYR A 130 4.28 4.12 -5.55
N ARG A 131 4.18 4.01 -4.23
CA ARG A 131 5.32 3.74 -3.34
C ARG A 131 5.11 2.43 -2.61
N GLN A 132 6.17 1.67 -2.43
CA GLN A 132 6.16 0.53 -1.53
C GLN A 132 6.23 1.01 -0.08
N ILE A 133 5.51 0.32 0.81
CA ILE A 133 5.67 0.48 2.26
C ILE A 133 6.52 -0.68 2.74
N THR A 134 7.77 -0.41 3.11
CA THR A 134 8.74 -1.44 3.55
C THR A 134 8.97 -1.36 5.06
N ASN A 135 9.55 -2.41 5.64
CA ASN A 135 9.78 -2.55 7.08
C ASN A 135 8.50 -2.47 7.94
N VAL A 136 7.38 -2.94 7.37
CA VAL A 136 6.10 -3.08 8.07
C VAL A 136 6.16 -4.38 8.88
N ALA A 137 5.94 -4.27 10.19
CA ALA A 137 5.77 -5.45 11.05
C ALA A 137 4.50 -6.21 10.67
N ASP A 138 4.46 -7.51 10.95
CA ASP A 138 3.26 -8.32 10.72
C ASP A 138 2.09 -7.80 11.55
N GLY A 139 0.92 -7.72 10.92
CA GLY A 139 -0.31 -7.32 11.60
C GLY A 139 -0.78 -8.39 12.58
N SER A 140 -1.22 -7.97 13.76
CA SER A 140 -1.77 -8.85 14.79
C SER A 140 -3.24 -8.57 15.09
N GLU A 141 -3.70 -7.36 14.82
CA GLU A 141 -5.07 -6.90 15.01
C GLU A 141 -5.83 -6.80 13.68
N ALA A 142 -7.16 -6.73 13.76
CA ALA A 142 -8.03 -6.76 12.59
C ALA A 142 -7.88 -5.56 11.62
N GLN A 143 -7.25 -4.46 12.05
CA GLN A 143 -7.03 -3.25 11.24
C GLN A 143 -5.55 -3.03 10.90
N ASP A 144 -4.68 -3.98 11.22
CA ASP A 144 -3.27 -3.89 10.85
C ASP A 144 -3.06 -4.22 9.37
N ALA A 145 -2.01 -3.66 8.77
CA ALA A 145 -1.61 -4.05 7.44
C ALA A 145 -1.08 -5.50 7.43
N VAL A 146 -1.51 -6.27 6.42
CA VAL A 146 -0.98 -7.62 6.17
C VAL A 146 0.34 -7.51 5.40
N THR A 147 1.39 -8.18 5.87
CA THR A 147 2.67 -8.24 5.15
C THR A 147 2.68 -9.35 4.10
N VAL A 148 3.61 -9.28 3.13
CA VAL A 148 3.81 -10.33 2.12
C VAL A 148 4.11 -11.68 2.78
N ARG A 149 4.82 -11.70 3.91
CA ARG A 149 5.13 -12.92 4.68
C ARG A 149 3.86 -13.57 5.24
N GLN A 150 2.96 -12.79 5.82
CA GLN A 150 1.67 -13.32 6.29
C GLN A 150 0.82 -13.86 5.13
N LEU A 151 0.80 -13.16 4.01
CA LEU A 151 0.09 -13.60 2.80
C LEU A 151 0.64 -14.93 2.27
N GLN A 152 1.96 -15.07 2.16
CA GLN A 152 2.61 -16.30 1.72
C GLN A 152 2.31 -17.47 2.65
N ASN A 153 2.35 -17.25 3.97
CA ASN A 153 2.00 -18.27 4.96
C ASN A 153 0.52 -18.67 4.84
N ALA A 154 -0.38 -17.72 4.64
CA ALA A 154 -1.81 -17.99 4.45
C ALA A 154 -2.07 -18.81 3.17
N ILE A 155 -1.43 -18.45 2.05
CA ILE A 155 -1.53 -19.20 0.78
C ILE A 155 -0.94 -20.61 0.94
N GLY A 156 0.23 -20.74 1.57
CA GLY A 156 0.86 -22.04 1.83
C GLY A 156 0.02 -22.94 2.75
N ALA A 157 -0.72 -22.36 3.69
CA ALA A 157 -1.65 -23.12 4.53
C ALA A 157 -2.81 -23.72 3.72
N VAL A 158 -3.30 -23.03 2.68
CA VAL A 158 -4.39 -23.53 1.82
C VAL A 158 -3.94 -24.70 0.95
N THR A 159 -2.70 -24.71 0.46
CA THR A 159 -2.19 -25.81 -0.39
C THR A 159 -1.80 -27.05 0.39
N THR A 160 -1.52 -26.91 1.69
CA THR A 160 -1.04 -28.00 2.55
C THR A 160 -2.09 -28.50 3.54
N THR A 161 -3.11 -27.70 3.86
CA THR A 161 -4.19 -28.09 4.77
C THR A 161 -5.36 -28.65 3.96
N PRO A 162 -5.65 -29.95 4.08
CA PRO A 162 -6.77 -30.53 3.37
C PRO A 162 -8.10 -29.90 3.79
N THR A 163 -8.96 -29.63 2.82
CA THR A 163 -10.33 -29.17 3.11
C THR A 163 -11.12 -30.32 3.74
N LYS A 164 -12.20 -30.01 4.49
CA LYS A 164 -12.94 -30.96 5.36
C LYS A 164 -13.28 -32.33 4.73
N TYR A 165 -13.35 -32.42 3.40
CA TYR A 165 -13.71 -33.64 2.67
C TYR A 165 -12.67 -34.09 1.64
N TYR A 166 -11.55 -33.38 1.50
CA TYR A 166 -10.49 -33.69 0.53
C TYR A 166 -9.14 -33.75 1.25
N HIS A 167 -8.73 -34.96 1.63
CA HIS A 167 -7.45 -35.23 2.27
C HIS A 167 -6.54 -36.04 1.33
N ALA A 168 -5.36 -35.49 1.01
CA ALA A 168 -4.27 -36.25 0.42
C ALA A 168 -3.17 -36.45 1.47
N ASN A 169 -2.75 -37.69 1.67
CA ASN A 169 -1.62 -38.03 2.54
C ASN A 169 -0.67 -38.93 1.75
N SER A 170 0.28 -38.32 1.08
CA SER A 170 1.31 -39.01 0.30
C SER A 170 2.56 -38.15 0.18
N THR A 171 3.71 -38.79 0.05
CA THR A 171 5.00 -38.17 -0.29
C THR A 171 5.45 -38.51 -1.71
N GLU A 172 4.62 -39.25 -2.45
CA GLU A 172 4.89 -39.71 -3.81
C GLU A 172 4.61 -38.60 -4.83
N GLU A 173 4.98 -38.83 -6.09
CA GLU A 173 4.77 -37.88 -7.19
C GLU A 173 3.29 -37.51 -7.37
N ASP A 174 3.06 -36.29 -7.87
CA ASP A 174 1.73 -35.75 -8.12
C ASP A 174 0.98 -36.55 -9.21
N SER A 175 -0.33 -36.35 -9.27
CA SER A 175 -1.20 -36.86 -10.32
C SER A 175 -1.06 -36.03 -11.61
N LEU A 176 -1.40 -36.63 -12.76
CA LEU A 176 -1.35 -35.98 -14.07
C LEU A 176 -2.62 -36.29 -14.88
N ALA A 177 -3.46 -35.27 -15.07
CA ALA A 177 -4.63 -35.29 -15.96
C ALA A 177 -4.22 -34.78 -17.35
N VAL A 178 -3.92 -35.70 -18.28
CA VAL A 178 -3.44 -35.38 -19.65
C VAL A 178 -4.60 -35.28 -20.65
N GLY A 179 -5.60 -36.17 -20.54
CA GLY A 179 -6.75 -36.18 -21.44
C GLY A 179 -7.59 -34.90 -21.31
N THR A 180 -8.23 -34.50 -22.41
CA THR A 180 -9.17 -33.36 -22.41
C THR A 180 -10.31 -33.67 -21.44
N ASP A 181 -10.69 -32.70 -20.61
CA ASP A 181 -11.77 -32.85 -19.61
C ASP A 181 -11.56 -34.03 -18.64
N SER A 182 -10.31 -34.41 -18.34
CA SER A 182 -9.99 -35.53 -17.46
C SER A 182 -9.79 -35.14 -15.99
N LEU A 183 -9.95 -36.13 -15.08
CA LEU A 183 -9.74 -36.00 -13.64
C LEU A 183 -8.72 -37.03 -13.15
N ALA A 184 -7.60 -36.58 -12.60
CA ALA A 184 -6.60 -37.40 -11.94
C ALA A 184 -6.57 -37.10 -10.43
N MET A 185 -6.76 -38.11 -9.58
CA MET A 185 -6.75 -37.96 -8.12
C MET A 185 -5.91 -39.05 -7.46
N GLY A 186 -4.96 -38.64 -6.62
CA GLY A 186 -4.08 -39.52 -5.86
C GLY A 186 -2.72 -39.72 -6.53
N ALA A 187 -1.69 -40.00 -5.73
CA ALA A 187 -0.31 -39.95 -6.18
C ALA A 187 -0.02 -40.90 -7.35
N LYS A 188 0.82 -40.45 -8.30
CA LYS A 188 1.20 -41.18 -9.53
C LYS A 188 0.03 -41.56 -10.44
N THR A 189 -1.17 -41.02 -10.22
CA THR A 189 -2.29 -41.27 -11.12
C THR A 189 -2.11 -40.52 -12.42
N ILE A 190 -2.13 -41.23 -13.56
CA ILE A 190 -2.02 -40.66 -14.91
C ILE A 190 -3.31 -40.97 -15.67
N VAL A 191 -3.97 -39.94 -16.20
CA VAL A 191 -5.19 -40.09 -17.00
C VAL A 191 -4.94 -39.53 -18.40
N ASN A 192 -4.74 -40.43 -19.36
CA ASN A 192 -4.46 -40.12 -20.76
C ASN A 192 -5.69 -40.22 -21.67
N ALA A 193 -6.84 -40.62 -21.14
CA ALA A 193 -8.11 -40.69 -21.85
C ALA A 193 -8.88 -39.36 -21.77
N ASP A 194 -9.43 -38.90 -22.88
CA ASP A 194 -10.40 -37.79 -22.89
C ASP A 194 -11.64 -38.17 -22.05
N ALA A 195 -12.13 -37.24 -21.24
CA ALA A 195 -13.18 -37.45 -20.23
C ALA A 195 -12.91 -38.60 -19.23
N GLY A 196 -11.65 -39.03 -19.09
CA GLY A 196 -11.24 -40.09 -18.18
C GLY A 196 -11.23 -39.67 -16.71
N ILE A 197 -11.48 -40.62 -15.81
CA ILE A 197 -11.40 -40.43 -14.35
C ILE A 197 -10.47 -41.49 -13.76
N GLY A 198 -9.36 -41.05 -13.17
CA GLY A 198 -8.42 -41.87 -12.42
C GLY A 198 -8.43 -41.49 -10.95
N ILE A 199 -8.65 -42.45 -10.06
CA ILE A 199 -8.65 -42.25 -8.61
C ILE A 199 -7.86 -43.37 -7.94
N GLY A 200 -6.83 -43.03 -7.18
CA GLY A 200 -6.06 -43.98 -6.37
C GLY A 200 -4.55 -43.71 -6.40
N LEU A 201 -3.78 -44.72 -5.99
CA LEU A 201 -2.32 -44.71 -6.08
C LEU A 201 -1.88 -45.42 -7.36
N ASN A 202 -1.01 -44.78 -8.15
CA ASN A 202 -0.37 -45.38 -9.33
C ASN A 202 -1.40 -45.92 -10.35
N THR A 203 -2.50 -45.20 -10.55
CA THR A 203 -3.53 -45.60 -11.51
C THR A 203 -3.19 -45.06 -12.89
N LEU A 204 -3.39 -45.87 -13.94
CA LEU A 204 -3.22 -45.45 -15.32
C LEU A 204 -4.53 -45.66 -16.06
N VAL A 205 -5.11 -44.57 -16.56
CA VAL A 205 -6.31 -44.60 -17.39
C VAL A 205 -5.92 -44.22 -18.81
N MET A 206 -6.23 -45.08 -19.77
CA MET A 206 -5.93 -44.90 -21.20
C MET A 206 -7.21 -44.97 -22.03
N GLY A 207 -7.24 -44.22 -23.13
CA GLY A 207 -8.32 -44.20 -24.11
C GLY A 207 -8.02 -45.10 -25.30
#